data_AF-A0A7R9VDS7-F1
#
_entry.id   AF-A0A7R9VDS7-F1
#
_cell.length_a   1.000
_cell.length_b   1.000
_cell.length_c   1.000
_cell.angle_alpha   90.00
_cell.angle_beta   90.00
_cell.angle_gamma   90.00
#
_symmetry.space_group_name_H-M   'P 1'
#
loop_
_entity.id
_entity.type
_entity.pdbx_description
1 polymer ?
#
loop_
_entity_poly.entity_id
_entity_poly.type
_entity_poly.pdbx_seq_one_letter_code
_entity_poly.pdbx_strand_id
1 'polypeptide(L)'
;DGEDSGKSNHVVGVLLIDHGSRRGLSNARLRTLARHYDAMTPSHHVVRAAHMEIASPSILDGLRELVEELGATRVVCHPYFLSPGKHATQDIPRLIEEAVMEL
;
A
#
# COMPACT_ATOMS: atom_id res chain seq x y z
N ASP A 1 -25.92 26.28 18.60
CA ASP A 1 -25.55 26.41 17.18
C ASP A 1 -24.22 25.66 17.00
N GLY A 2 -24.13 24.39 16.64
CA GLY A 2 -25.03 23.56 15.83
C GLY A 2 -24.52 23.50 14.39
N GLU A 3 -23.34 22.90 14.16
CA GLU A 3 -22.88 22.34 12.86
C GLU A 3 -21.44 21.79 12.97
N ASP A 4 -21.30 20.48 13.17
CA ASP A 4 -20.32 19.66 12.41
C ASP A 4 -20.88 18.24 12.33
N SER A 5 -21.81 18.09 11.40
CA SER A 5 -22.45 16.84 11.01
C SER A 5 -21.44 15.98 10.24
N GLY A 6 -20.98 14.89 10.88
CA GLY A 6 -20.81 13.59 10.23
C GLY A 6 -19.93 13.52 8.98
N LYS A 7 -18.70 14.05 9.01
CA LYS A 7 -17.69 13.58 8.05
C LYS A 7 -17.32 12.16 8.44
N SER A 8 -17.83 11.16 7.72
CA SER A 8 -17.24 9.82 7.71
C SER A 8 -15.73 10.02 7.53
N ASN A 9 -14.94 9.67 8.54
CA ASN A 9 -13.50 9.84 8.49
C ASN A 9 -12.97 8.83 7.47
N HIS A 10 -12.92 9.24 6.19
CA HIS A 10 -12.52 8.37 5.10
C HIS A 10 -11.04 8.05 5.25
N VAL A 11 -10.75 6.81 5.63
CA VAL A 11 -9.38 6.32 5.68
C VAL A 11 -8.90 6.13 4.23
N VAL A 12 -7.76 6.76 3.92
CA VAL A 12 -7.05 6.59 2.65
C VAL A 12 -5.82 5.71 2.89
N GLY A 13 -5.80 4.54 2.27
CA GLY A 13 -4.65 3.65 2.27
C GLY A 13 -3.65 4.03 1.19
N VAL A 14 -2.36 3.93 1.48
CA VAL A 14 -1.28 3.98 0.50
C VAL A 14 -0.51 2.68 0.57
N LEU A 15 -0.41 1.97 -0.55
CA LEU A 15 0.36 0.74 -0.66
C LEU A 15 1.62 0.99 -1.49
N LEU A 16 2.79 1.02 -0.85
CA LEU A 16 4.08 1.12 -1.51
C LEU A 16 4.50 -0.27 -2.00
N ILE A 17 4.73 -0.43 -3.31
CA ILE A 17 4.99 -1.73 -3.93
C ILE A 17 6.38 -1.75 -4.56
N ASP A 18 7.22 -2.71 -4.20
CA ASP A 18 8.43 -3.05 -4.96
C ASP A 18 8.41 -4.53 -5.40
N HIS A 19 9.47 -5.02 -6.06
CA HIS A 19 9.54 -6.43 -6.48
C HIS A 19 9.63 -7.44 -5.32
N GLY A 20 10.10 -6.99 -4.15
CA GLY A 20 10.71 -7.83 -3.14
C GLY A 20 12.14 -8.21 -3.52
N SER A 21 12.89 -8.69 -2.54
CA SER A 21 14.28 -9.11 -2.71
C SER A 21 14.59 -10.29 -1.82
N ARG A 22 15.47 -11.18 -2.31
CA ARG A 22 16.06 -12.25 -1.49
C ARG A 22 16.92 -11.69 -0.36
N ARG A 23 17.36 -10.43 -0.47
CA ARG A 23 18.11 -9.74 0.58
C ARG A 23 17.13 -9.06 1.53
N GLY A 24 16.97 -9.62 2.73
CA GLY A 24 16.05 -9.09 3.75
C GLY A 24 16.27 -7.60 4.09
N LEU A 25 17.52 -7.12 4.00
CA LEU A 25 17.83 -5.69 4.21
C LEU A 25 17.17 -4.78 3.17
N SER A 26 17.02 -5.22 1.92
CA SER A 26 16.31 -4.45 0.89
C SER A 26 14.83 -4.33 1.23
N ASN A 27 14.18 -5.43 1.62
CA ASN A 27 12.77 -5.43 2.02
C ASN A 27 12.55 -4.55 3.27
N ALA A 28 13.50 -4.58 4.21
CA ALA A 28 13.46 -3.75 5.41
C ALA A 28 13.52 -2.24 5.10
N ARG A 29 14.17 -1.83 4.01
CA ARG A 29 14.20 -0.42 3.57
C ARG A 29 12.82 0.05 3.12
N LEU A 30 12.10 -0.74 2.33
CA LEU A 30 10.73 -0.40 1.92
C LEU A 30 9.81 -0.26 3.14
N ARG A 31 9.88 -1.20 4.09
CA ARG A 31 9.10 -1.12 5.34
C ARG A 31 9.47 0.11 6.17
N THR A 32 10.75 0.47 6.22
CA THR A 32 11.21 1.68 6.94
C THR A 32 10.68 2.95 6.27
N LEU A 33 10.69 2.99 4.94
CA LEU A 33 10.12 4.09 4.17
C LEU A 33 8.62 4.24 4.42
N ALA A 34 7.86 3.13 4.37
CA ALA A 34 6.42 3.13 4.65
C ALA A 34 6.12 3.70 6.04
N ARG A 35 6.86 3.26 7.08
CA ARG A 35 6.68 3.79 8.45
C ARG A 35 6.97 5.28 8.57
N HIS A 36 8.04 5.77 7.93
CA HIS A 36 8.33 7.20 7.96
C HIS A 36 7.25 8.00 7.21
N TYR A 37 6.77 7.49 6.07
CA TYR A 37 5.69 8.14 5.33
C TYR A 37 4.39 8.16 6.16
N ASP A 38 4.04 7.06 6.81
CA ASP A 38 2.90 6.95 7.72
C ASP A 38 2.97 7.99 8.86
N ALA A 39 4.15 8.17 9.46
CA ALA A 39 4.35 9.15 10.53
C ALA A 39 4.23 10.62 10.08
N MET A 40 4.34 10.90 8.77
CA MET A 40 4.29 12.25 8.20
C MET A 40 2.95 12.59 7.54
N THR A 41 2.05 11.62 7.39
CA THR A 41 0.76 11.81 6.72
C THR A 41 -0.35 12.17 7.73
N PRO A 42 -1.47 12.79 7.32
CA PRO A 42 -2.58 13.06 8.23
C PRO A 42 -3.14 11.78 8.87
N SER A 43 -3.75 11.89 10.06
CA SER A 43 -4.25 10.74 10.83
C SER A 43 -5.31 9.86 10.15
N HIS A 44 -5.92 10.34 9.06
CA HIS A 44 -6.86 9.59 8.23
C HIS A 44 -6.20 8.95 7.00
N HIS A 45 -4.88 8.95 6.92
CA HIS A 45 -4.11 8.22 5.92
C HIS A 45 -3.30 7.13 6.63
N VAL A 46 -3.17 5.97 5.99
CA VAL A 46 -2.38 4.85 6.48
C VAL A 46 -1.50 4.30 5.36
N VAL A 47 -0.21 4.07 5.64
CA VAL A 47 0.77 3.62 4.64
C VAL A 47 1.25 2.22 4.97
N ARG A 48 1.26 1.34 3.96
CA ARG A 48 1.77 -0.03 4.03
C ARG A 48 2.76 -0.31 2.90
N ALA A 49 3.64 -1.27 3.16
CA ALA A 49 4.58 -1.78 2.18
C ALA A 49 4.10 -3.15 1.71
N ALA A 50 4.28 -3.46 0.43
CA ALA A 50 4.04 -4.76 -0.16
C ALA A 50 5.12 -5.08 -1.21
N HIS A 51 5.24 -6.36 -1.52
CA HIS A 51 6.18 -6.89 -2.49
C HIS A 51 5.42 -7.71 -3.55
N MET A 52 5.89 -7.69 -4.78
CA MET A 52 5.24 -8.39 -5.89
C MET A 52 5.32 -9.92 -5.77
N GLU A 53 6.50 -10.47 -5.45
CA GLU A 53 6.71 -11.94 -5.56
C GLU A 53 7.67 -12.52 -4.53
N ILE A 54 8.77 -11.81 -4.24
CA ILE A 54 9.93 -12.45 -3.59
C ILE A 54 9.83 -12.47 -2.06
N ALA A 55 9.04 -11.57 -1.48
CA ALA A 55 9.01 -11.36 -0.04
C ALA A 55 7.59 -11.07 0.45
N SER A 56 7.38 -11.23 1.75
CA SER A 56 6.15 -10.81 2.42
C SER A 56 6.34 -9.45 3.09
N PRO A 57 5.27 -8.66 3.25
CA PRO A 57 3.88 -8.93 2.82
C PRO A 57 3.68 -8.82 1.29
N SER A 58 2.74 -9.60 0.75
CA SER A 58 2.32 -9.52 -0.66
C SER A 58 1.39 -8.32 -0.91
N ILE A 59 1.08 -8.05 -2.18
CA ILE A 59 0.07 -7.02 -2.55
C ILE A 59 -1.29 -7.35 -1.91
N LEU A 60 -1.73 -8.60 -1.96
CA LEU A 60 -2.98 -9.04 -1.36
C LEU A 60 -2.98 -8.85 0.17
N ASP A 61 -1.89 -9.24 0.85
CA ASP A 61 -1.77 -9.04 2.30
C ASP A 61 -1.90 -7.55 2.67
N GLY A 62 -1.20 -6.69 1.93
CA GLY A 62 -1.26 -5.25 2.15
C GLY A 62 -2.63 -4.64 1.86
N LEU A 63 -3.34 -5.12 0.83
CA LEU A 63 -4.70 -4.68 0.53
C LEU A 63 -5.70 -5.15 1.59
N ARG A 64 -5.61 -6.40 2.07
CA ARG A 64 -6.46 -6.91 3.16
C ARG A 64 -6.28 -6.08 4.42
N GLU A 65 -5.04 -5.83 4.83
CA GLU A 65 -4.78 -5.00 6.01
C GLU A 65 -5.39 -3.60 5.83
N LEU A 66 -5.17 -2.95 4.67
CA LEU A 66 -5.70 -1.62 4.41
C LEU A 66 -7.24 -1.58 4.40
N VAL A 67 -7.90 -2.53 3.74
CA VAL A 67 -9.35 -2.51 3.51
C VAL A 67 -10.12 -3.13 4.66
N GLU A 68 -9.77 -4.35 5.07
CA GLU A 68 -10.54 -5.12 6.05
C GLU A 68 -10.20 -4.73 7.48
N GLU A 69 -8.92 -4.54 7.80
CA GLU A 69 -8.49 -4.27 9.17
C GLU A 69 -8.51 -2.78 9.51
N LEU A 70 -8.10 -1.91 8.57
CA LEU A 70 -7.96 -0.47 8.77
C LEU A 70 -9.11 0.36 8.20
N GLY A 71 -10.04 -0.26 7.46
CA GLY A 71 -11.23 0.40 6.95
C GLY A 71 -10.96 1.43 5.86
N ALA A 72 -9.88 1.28 5.09
CA ALA A 72 -9.58 2.16 3.96
C ALA A 72 -10.68 2.06 2.90
N THR A 73 -11.31 3.20 2.61
CA THR A 73 -12.35 3.30 1.55
C THR A 73 -11.77 3.71 0.19
N ARG A 74 -10.49 4.09 0.19
CA ARG A 74 -9.71 4.38 -1.01
C ARG A 74 -8.28 3.91 -0.78
N VAL A 75 -7.74 3.15 -1.72
CA VAL A 75 -6.33 2.72 -1.69
C VAL A 75 -5.59 3.30 -2.89
N VAL A 76 -4.43 3.91 -2.62
CA VAL A 76 -3.48 4.40 -3.63
C VAL A 76 -2.31 3.43 -3.70
N CYS A 77 -2.23 2.66 -4.78
CA CYS A 77 -1.09 1.77 -5.02
C CYS A 77 0.03 2.55 -5.71
N HIS A 78 1.18 2.67 -5.06
CA HIS A 78 2.34 3.41 -5.55
C HIS A 78 3.51 2.46 -5.88
N PRO A 79 3.82 2.27 -7.17
CA PRO A 79 5.02 1.56 -7.61
C PRO A 79 6.30 2.30 -7.15
N TYR A 80 7.03 1.76 -6.18
CA TYR A 80 8.28 2.31 -5.69
C TYR A 80 9.49 1.67 -6.41
N PHE A 81 9.86 2.24 -7.56
CA PHE A 81 10.97 1.75 -8.40
C PHE A 81 11.88 2.91 -8.82
N LEU A 82 13.19 2.68 -8.85
CA LEU A 82 14.18 3.67 -9.30
C LEU A 82 14.13 3.92 -10.82
N SER A 83 13.65 2.95 -11.58
CA SER A 83 13.46 3.05 -13.03
C SER A 83 12.17 2.35 -13.43
N PRO A 84 11.37 2.93 -14.35
CA PRO A 84 10.21 2.25 -14.92
C PRO A 84 10.71 1.12 -15.82
N GLY A 85 10.84 -0.09 -15.26
CA GLY A 85 10.97 -1.29 -16.06
C GLY A 85 9.67 -1.53 -16.83
N LYS A 86 9.75 -1.94 -18.10
CA LYS A 86 8.58 -2.28 -18.94
C LYS A 86 7.56 -3.19 -18.23
N HIS A 87 8.07 -4.12 -17.43
CA HIS A 87 7.29 -5.09 -16.68
C HIS A 87 6.48 -4.42 -15.56
N ALA A 88 7.06 -3.49 -14.79
CA ALA A 88 6.38 -2.86 -13.66
C ALA A 88 5.10 -2.09 -14.07
N THR A 89 5.09 -1.45 -15.24
CA THR A 89 3.92 -0.70 -15.71
C THR A 89 2.74 -1.57 -16.15
N GLN A 90 2.96 -2.85 -16.45
CA GLN A 90 1.92 -3.79 -16.89
C GLN A 90 1.57 -4.79 -15.79
N ASP A 91 2.59 -5.32 -15.10
CA ASP A 91 2.43 -6.34 -14.07
C ASP A 91 1.75 -5.79 -12.82
N ILE A 92 2.08 -4.57 -12.40
CA ILE A 92 1.51 -4.03 -11.15
C ILE A 92 0.00 -3.81 -11.26
N PRO A 93 -0.54 -3.15 -12.30
CA PRO A 93 -1.99 -3.07 -12.48
C PRO A 93 -2.66 -4.45 -12.47
N ARG A 94 -2.11 -5.42 -13.21
CA ARG A 94 -2.63 -6.80 -13.24
C ARG A 94 -2.63 -7.47 -11.86
N LEU A 95 -1.52 -7.41 -11.14
CA LEU A 95 -1.41 -8.00 -9.79
C LEU A 95 -2.36 -7.34 -8.79
N ILE A 96 -2.60 -6.03 -8.92
CA ILE A 96 -3.59 -5.33 -8.11
C ILE A 96 -5.00 -5.80 -8.47
N GLU A 97 -5.34 -5.92 -9.75
CA GLU A 97 -6.64 -6.43 -10.20
C GLU A 97 -6.89 -7.86 -9.67
N GLU A 98 -5.91 -8.76 -9.80
CA GLU A 98 -5.97 -10.11 -9.26
C GLU A 98 -6.20 -10.09 -7.74
N ALA A 99 -5.43 -9.30 -7.00
CA ALA A 99 -5.59 -9.18 -5.56
C ALA A 99 -6.95 -8.60 -5.16
N VAL A 100 -7.48 -7.62 -5.89
CA VAL A 100 -8.80 -7.02 -5.63
C VAL A 100 -9.93 -8.03 -5.86
N MET A 101 -9.79 -8.96 -6.79
CA MET A 101 -10.77 -10.03 -7.01
C MET A 101 -10.79 -11.06 -5.86
N GLU A 102 -9.76 -11.07 -5.01
CA GLU A 102 -9.61 -11.96 -3.85
C GLU A 102 -9.84 -11.28 -2.48
N LEU A 103 -10.13 -9.97 -2.49
CA LEU A 103 -10.63 -9.22 -1.32
C LEU A 103 -12.11 -9.52 -1.10
#